data_AF-A0A960J5R8-F1
#
_entry.id   AF-A0A960J5R8-F1
#
_cell.length_a   1.000
_cell.length_b   1.000
_cell.length_c   1.000
_cell.angle_alpha   90.00
_cell.angle_beta   90.00
_cell.angle_gamma   90.00
#
_symmetry.space_group_name_H-M   'P 1'
#
loop_
_entity.id
_entity.type
_entity.pdbx_description
1 polymer ?
#
loop_
_entity_poly.entity_id
_entity_poly.type
_entity_poly.pdbx_seq_one_letter_code
_entity_poly.pdbx_strand_id
1 'polypeptide(L)'
;YFGLLDICDPQPGQTVLVNGAAGAVGSLVGQIGKIRGCRVVGVAGSDEKVRHVVDDLGFDAAFNYKTVQDYSAKYRELCPDGIDCYFDNVGGPLTDAVWPNLTIGARTAICGQISQYNSDQAELQPRWLFHLIVKRAKVQGFLVFDYAARYGEGLAQLATWLQQGKLQYRETIADGLEKAPAAFLSMMRGGNIGKQLVKLAD
;
A
#
# COMPACT_ATOMS: atom_id res chain seq x y z
N TYR A 1 -8.28 -0.51 5.65
CA TYR A 1 -9.61 -1.12 5.81
C TYR A 1 -10.54 -0.65 4.69
N PHE A 2 -11.17 0.52 4.80
CA PHE A 2 -12.18 1.00 3.83
C PHE A 2 -11.68 1.09 2.39
N GLY A 3 -10.54 1.73 2.15
CA GLY A 3 -10.00 1.81 0.79
C GLY A 3 -9.76 0.44 0.13
N LEU A 4 -9.51 -0.61 0.91
CA LEU A 4 -9.40 -1.96 0.35
C LEU A 4 -10.79 -2.61 0.22
N LEU A 5 -11.56 -2.65 1.30
CA LEU A 5 -12.79 -3.44 1.33
C LEU A 5 -13.96 -2.81 0.57
N ASP A 6 -14.06 -1.49 0.51
CA ASP A 6 -15.16 -0.80 -0.15
C ASP A 6 -14.84 -0.41 -1.59
N ILE A 7 -13.58 -0.07 -1.88
CA ILE A 7 -13.19 0.42 -3.21
C ILE A 7 -12.64 -0.72 -4.07
N CYS A 8 -11.71 -1.50 -3.52
CA CYS A 8 -11.15 -2.63 -4.23
C CYS A 8 -12.03 -3.88 -4.16
N ASP A 9 -12.77 -4.06 -3.06
CA ASP A 9 -13.64 -5.22 -2.79
C ASP A 9 -13.00 -6.55 -3.22
N PRO A 10 -11.84 -6.91 -2.63
CA PRO A 10 -11.06 -8.04 -3.10
C PRO A 10 -11.77 -9.37 -2.79
N GLN A 11 -11.77 -10.25 -3.79
CA GLN A 11 -12.33 -11.60 -3.70
C GLN A 11 -11.25 -12.65 -3.43
N PRO A 12 -11.59 -13.79 -2.81
CA PRO A 12 -10.65 -14.89 -2.64
C PRO A 12 -10.03 -15.33 -3.97
N GLY A 13 -8.73 -15.63 -3.97
CA GLY A 13 -7.96 -16.01 -5.16
C GLY A 13 -7.50 -14.84 -6.04
N GLN A 14 -8.01 -13.62 -5.85
CA GLN A 14 -7.54 -12.45 -6.58
C GLN A 14 -6.16 -11.97 -6.11
N THR A 15 -5.49 -11.20 -6.97
CA THR A 15 -4.21 -10.57 -6.65
C THR A 15 -4.37 -9.12 -6.19
N VAL A 16 -3.92 -8.83 -4.97
CA VAL A 16 -3.83 -7.49 -4.38
C VAL A 16 -2.37 -7.01 -4.45
N LEU A 17 -2.11 -5.95 -5.21
CA LEU A 17 -0.84 -5.24 -5.21
C LEU A 17 -0.94 -4.01 -4.30
N VAL A 18 0.05 -3.78 -3.44
CA VAL A 18 0.14 -2.57 -2.62
C VAL A 18 1.55 -2.00 -2.63
N ASN A 19 1.68 -0.72 -2.96
CA ASN A 19 2.94 0.01 -2.80
C ASN A 19 3.00 0.72 -1.43
N GLY A 20 4.20 1.12 -1.00
CA GLY A 20 4.38 1.57 0.38
C GLY A 20 4.04 0.49 1.40
N ALA A 21 4.25 -0.78 1.04
CA ALA A 21 3.74 -1.96 1.75
C ALA A 21 4.27 -2.08 3.19
N ALA A 22 5.47 -1.57 3.46
CA ALA A 22 6.06 -1.58 4.80
C ALA A 22 5.68 -0.35 5.66
N GLY A 23 4.80 0.53 5.16
CA GLY A 23 4.27 1.68 5.89
C GLY A 23 3.03 1.33 6.70
N ALA A 24 2.54 2.30 7.50
CA ALA A 24 1.38 2.09 8.38
C ALA A 24 0.11 1.63 7.64
N VAL A 25 -0.20 2.22 6.50
CA VAL A 25 -1.40 1.87 5.72
C VAL A 25 -1.15 0.58 4.91
N GLY A 26 -0.06 0.53 4.16
CA GLY A 26 0.23 -0.59 3.25
C GLY A 26 0.36 -1.94 3.97
N SER A 27 0.96 -1.95 5.18
CA SER A 27 1.12 -3.17 5.98
C SER A 27 -0.21 -3.78 6.40
N LEU A 28 -1.17 -2.95 6.81
CA LEU A 28 -2.52 -3.40 7.14
C LEU A 28 -3.31 -3.80 5.90
N VAL A 29 -3.17 -3.07 4.78
CA VAL A 29 -3.83 -3.41 3.52
C VAL A 29 -3.45 -4.82 3.08
N GLY A 30 -2.16 -5.15 3.07
CA GLY A 30 -1.74 -6.47 2.63
C GLY A 30 -2.21 -7.59 3.57
N GLN A 31 -2.12 -7.39 4.88
CA GLN A 31 -2.63 -8.39 5.83
C GLN A 31 -4.16 -8.58 5.71
N ILE A 32 -4.93 -7.51 5.50
CA ILE A 32 -6.37 -7.62 5.22
C ILE A 32 -6.58 -8.39 3.91
N GLY A 33 -5.79 -8.15 2.87
CA GLY A 33 -5.81 -8.95 1.64
C GLY A 33 -5.58 -10.44 1.90
N LYS A 34 -4.62 -10.79 2.76
CA LYS A 34 -4.39 -12.18 3.18
C LYS A 34 -5.59 -12.77 3.92
N ILE A 35 -6.19 -12.01 4.84
CA ILE A 35 -7.41 -12.40 5.55
C ILE A 35 -8.58 -12.64 4.59
N ARG A 36 -8.64 -11.92 3.47
CA ARG A 36 -9.64 -12.08 2.41
C ARG A 36 -9.35 -13.23 1.44
N GLY A 37 -8.27 -13.99 1.66
CA GLY A 37 -7.91 -15.14 0.81
C GLY A 37 -7.26 -14.74 -0.51
N CYS A 38 -6.67 -13.55 -0.59
CA CYS A 38 -6.01 -13.07 -1.79
C CYS A 38 -4.53 -13.48 -1.84
N ARG A 39 -3.97 -13.48 -3.04
CA ARG A 39 -2.53 -13.34 -3.25
C ARG A 39 -2.16 -11.87 -3.05
N VAL A 40 -1.17 -11.57 -2.22
CA VAL A 40 -0.78 -10.21 -1.87
C VAL A 40 0.67 -9.98 -2.24
N VAL A 41 0.91 -8.92 -3.03
CA VAL A 41 2.24 -8.51 -3.49
C VAL A 41 2.53 -7.10 -3.00
N GLY A 42 3.73 -6.91 -2.44
CA GLY A 42 4.17 -5.65 -1.84
C GLY A 42 5.28 -4.95 -2.61
N VAL A 43 5.29 -3.61 -2.57
CA VAL A 43 6.43 -2.80 -3.02
C VAL A 43 6.97 -1.97 -1.86
N ALA A 44 8.28 -2.07 -1.61
CA ALA A 44 8.96 -1.36 -0.53
C ALA A 44 10.32 -0.80 -0.96
N GLY A 45 10.91 0.10 -0.16
CA GLY A 45 12.09 0.89 -0.56
C GLY A 45 13.45 0.43 -0.01
N SER A 46 13.54 -0.80 0.49
CA SER A 46 14.77 -1.41 1.01
C SER A 46 14.55 -2.92 1.19
N ASP A 47 15.61 -3.72 1.13
CA ASP A 47 15.52 -5.18 1.32
C ASP A 47 15.06 -5.56 2.73
N GLU A 48 15.41 -4.78 3.76
CA GLU A 48 14.92 -4.98 5.13
C GLU A 48 13.39 -4.89 5.18
N LYS A 49 12.82 -3.86 4.55
CA LYS A 49 11.37 -3.69 4.43
C LYS A 49 10.71 -4.81 3.61
N VAL A 50 11.39 -5.32 2.58
CA VAL A 50 10.90 -6.47 1.79
C VAL A 50 10.81 -7.72 2.65
N ARG A 51 11.86 -8.01 3.43
CA ARG A 51 11.85 -9.12 4.40
C ARG A 51 10.73 -8.94 5.42
N HIS A 52 10.61 -7.76 6.01
CA HIS A 52 9.54 -7.47 6.97
C HIS A 52 8.13 -7.76 6.40
N VAL A 53 7.82 -7.32 5.18
CA VAL A 53 6.48 -7.54 4.62
C VAL A 53 6.22 -9.01 4.25
N VAL A 54 7.24 -9.76 3.83
CA VAL A 54 7.08 -11.19 3.47
C VAL A 54 7.10 -12.06 4.72
N ASP A 55 8.16 -11.96 5.50
CA ASP A 55 8.47 -12.87 6.60
C ASP A 55 7.58 -12.60 7.83
N ASP A 56 7.36 -11.32 8.17
CA ASP A 56 6.60 -10.96 9.38
C ASP A 56 5.10 -10.75 9.10
N LEU A 57 4.77 -10.12 7.96
CA LEU A 57 3.37 -9.76 7.63
C LEU A 57 2.66 -10.75 6.70
N GLY A 58 3.37 -11.76 6.19
CA GLY A 58 2.79 -12.86 5.42
C GLY A 58 2.36 -12.51 3.99
N PHE A 59 2.96 -11.49 3.37
CA PHE A 59 2.78 -11.24 1.94
C PHE A 59 3.35 -12.39 1.11
N ASP A 60 2.72 -12.72 -0.03
CA ASP A 60 3.17 -13.82 -0.88
C ASP A 60 4.44 -13.47 -1.67
N ALA A 61 4.65 -12.19 -1.94
CA ALA A 61 5.89 -11.68 -2.55
C ALA A 61 6.04 -10.18 -2.29
N ALA A 62 7.27 -9.69 -2.34
CA ALA A 62 7.53 -8.26 -2.43
C ALA A 62 8.86 -7.99 -3.15
N PHE A 63 9.06 -6.74 -3.59
CA PHE A 63 10.36 -6.31 -4.13
C PHE A 63 10.76 -4.92 -3.66
N ASN A 64 12.08 -4.70 -3.66
CA ASN A 64 12.69 -3.41 -3.41
C ASN A 64 12.66 -2.60 -4.71
N TYR A 65 11.85 -1.55 -4.78
CA TYR A 65 11.75 -0.78 -6.02
C TYR A 65 13.05 -0.11 -6.42
N LYS A 66 13.95 0.18 -5.47
CA LYS A 66 15.22 0.87 -5.76
C LYS A 66 16.23 -0.02 -6.51
N THR A 67 16.00 -1.34 -6.53
CA THR A 67 16.89 -2.31 -7.19
C THR A 67 16.31 -2.87 -8.49
N VAL A 68 15.18 -2.31 -8.95
CA VAL A 68 14.46 -2.78 -10.14
C VAL A 68 14.41 -1.66 -11.17
N GLN A 69 14.76 -1.97 -12.42
CA GLN A 69 14.72 -1.01 -13.52
C GLN A 69 13.39 -1.06 -14.30
N ASP A 70 12.86 -2.26 -14.54
CA ASP A 70 11.58 -2.47 -15.22
C ASP A 70 10.52 -2.97 -14.23
N TYR A 71 9.73 -2.03 -13.72
CA TYR A 71 8.63 -2.34 -12.80
C TYR A 71 7.54 -3.18 -13.45
N SER A 72 7.26 -2.98 -14.74
CA SER A 72 6.21 -3.73 -15.44
C SER A 72 6.59 -5.19 -15.61
N ALA A 73 7.85 -5.47 -15.96
CA ALA A 73 8.38 -6.84 -15.95
C ALA A 73 8.30 -7.46 -14.55
N LYS A 74 8.68 -6.70 -13.51
CA LYS A 74 8.63 -7.21 -12.13
C LYS A 74 7.21 -7.50 -11.65
N TYR A 75 6.23 -6.68 -12.04
CA TYR A 75 4.83 -6.94 -11.74
C TYR A 75 4.32 -8.21 -12.43
N ARG A 76 4.68 -8.46 -13.70
CA ARG A 76 4.32 -9.71 -14.39
C ARG A 76 4.95 -10.94 -13.73
N GLU A 77 6.19 -10.83 -13.29
CA GLU A 77 6.89 -11.90 -12.57
C GLU A 77 6.16 -12.27 -11.26
N LEU A 78 5.78 -11.26 -10.46
CA LEU A 78 5.18 -11.50 -9.14
C LEU A 78 3.65 -11.67 -9.17
N CYS A 79 2.99 -11.19 -10.21
CA CYS A 79 1.54 -11.25 -10.42
C CYS A 79 1.24 -11.95 -11.77
N PRO A 80 1.53 -13.27 -11.90
CA PRO A 80 1.41 -13.98 -13.17
C PRO A 80 -0.02 -13.98 -13.72
N ASP A 81 -1.02 -13.95 -12.84
CA ASP A 81 -2.45 -13.89 -13.20
C ASP A 81 -2.97 -12.45 -13.39
N GLY A 82 -2.08 -11.46 -13.30
CA GLY A 82 -2.41 -10.03 -13.34
C GLY A 82 -2.78 -9.43 -11.99
N ILE A 83 -3.09 -8.14 -11.98
CA ILE A 83 -3.43 -7.37 -10.77
C ILE A 83 -4.93 -7.06 -10.75
N ASP A 84 -5.63 -7.64 -9.79
CA ASP A 84 -7.06 -7.41 -9.57
C ASP A 84 -7.33 -6.15 -8.76
N CYS A 85 -6.58 -5.99 -7.67
CA CYS A 85 -6.76 -4.89 -6.75
C CYS A 85 -5.43 -4.17 -6.61
N TYR A 86 -5.42 -2.87 -6.85
CA TYR A 86 -4.23 -2.05 -6.63
C TYR A 86 -4.52 -1.00 -5.56
N PHE A 87 -3.74 -1.00 -4.49
CA PHE A 87 -3.82 0.00 -3.44
C PHE A 87 -2.61 0.93 -3.52
N ASP A 88 -2.86 2.17 -3.94
CA ASP A 88 -1.82 3.14 -4.23
C ASP A 88 -1.64 4.14 -3.07
N ASN A 89 -0.45 4.12 -2.47
CA ASN A 89 0.03 5.07 -1.47
C ASN A 89 1.13 6.00 -2.02
N VAL A 90 1.66 5.73 -3.22
CA VAL A 90 2.91 6.33 -3.69
C VAL A 90 2.74 7.16 -4.95
N GLY A 91 2.06 6.68 -5.98
CA GLY A 91 2.02 7.34 -7.29
C GLY A 91 3.26 7.07 -8.15
N GLY A 92 3.52 7.98 -9.10
CA GLY A 92 4.72 8.04 -9.93
C GLY A 92 4.97 6.80 -10.81
N PRO A 93 6.23 6.57 -11.23
CA PRO A 93 6.59 5.50 -12.16
C PRO A 93 6.23 4.08 -11.69
N LEU A 94 6.14 3.86 -10.37
CA LEU A 94 5.66 2.60 -9.81
C LEU A 94 4.20 2.35 -10.18
N THR A 95 3.38 3.37 -10.12
CA THR A 95 1.96 3.33 -10.45
C THR A 95 1.74 3.26 -11.96
N ASP A 96 2.53 4.00 -12.73
CA ASP A 96 2.48 3.98 -14.19
C ASP A 96 2.68 2.58 -14.78
N ALA A 97 3.56 1.80 -14.17
CA ALA A 97 3.82 0.43 -14.57
C ALA A 97 2.70 -0.56 -14.20
N VAL A 98 1.73 -0.20 -13.36
CA VAL A 98 0.62 -1.08 -12.96
C VAL A 98 -0.41 -1.23 -14.07
N TRP A 99 -0.73 -0.15 -14.78
CA TRP A 99 -1.84 -0.08 -15.74
C TRP A 99 -1.88 -1.19 -16.80
N PRO A 100 -0.78 -1.54 -17.49
CA PRO A 100 -0.80 -2.65 -18.44
C PRO A 100 -1.01 -4.03 -17.79
N ASN A 101 -0.68 -4.17 -16.51
CA ASN A 101 -0.67 -5.41 -15.74
C ASN A 101 -1.98 -5.69 -14.99
N LEU A 102 -2.97 -4.79 -15.08
CA LEU A 102 -4.29 -5.00 -14.50
C LEU A 102 -5.03 -6.18 -15.15
N THR A 103 -5.87 -6.86 -14.37
CA THR A 103 -6.87 -7.81 -14.89
C THR A 103 -8.08 -7.08 -15.46
N ILE A 104 -8.94 -7.83 -16.14
CA ILE A 104 -10.25 -7.33 -16.54
C ILE A 104 -11.10 -7.06 -15.29
N GLY A 105 -11.70 -5.87 -15.21
CA GLY A 105 -12.52 -5.45 -14.09
C GLY A 105 -11.72 -5.06 -12.84
N ALA A 106 -10.40 -4.83 -12.98
CA ALA A 106 -9.55 -4.46 -11.85
C ALA A 106 -10.03 -3.18 -11.15
N ARG A 107 -9.75 -3.07 -9.85
CA ARG A 107 -10.15 -1.93 -9.01
C ARG A 107 -8.96 -1.34 -8.27
N THR A 108 -8.78 -0.04 -8.44
CA THR A 108 -7.68 0.71 -7.84
C THR A 108 -8.20 1.73 -6.84
N ALA A 109 -7.68 1.65 -5.62
CA ALA A 109 -7.87 2.66 -4.59
C ALA A 109 -6.67 3.61 -4.55
N ILE A 110 -6.89 4.89 -4.85
CA ILE A 110 -5.87 5.93 -4.73
C ILE A 110 -5.95 6.53 -3.33
N CYS A 111 -5.06 6.07 -2.45
CA CYS A 111 -4.99 6.47 -1.05
C CYS A 111 -4.03 7.65 -0.82
N GLY A 112 -2.92 7.70 -1.55
CA GLY A 112 -1.89 8.72 -1.40
C GLY A 112 -0.94 8.77 -2.59
N GLN A 113 -0.18 9.85 -2.70
CA GLN A 113 0.77 10.10 -3.79
C GLN A 113 2.09 10.63 -3.20
N ILE A 114 2.67 9.90 -2.24
CA ILE A 114 3.81 10.41 -1.45
C ILE A 114 5.05 10.74 -2.30
N SER A 115 5.21 10.14 -3.49
CA SER A 115 6.32 10.50 -4.40
C SER A 115 6.21 11.94 -4.91
N GLN A 116 5.02 12.52 -4.91
CA GLN A 116 4.72 13.82 -5.49
C GLN A 116 4.63 14.95 -4.45
N TYR A 117 4.48 14.64 -3.16
CA TYR A 117 4.22 15.67 -2.12
C TYR A 117 5.32 16.71 -1.96
N ASN A 118 6.58 16.36 -2.27
CA ASN A 118 7.73 17.26 -2.19
C ASN A 118 8.25 17.67 -3.58
N SER A 119 7.48 17.43 -4.64
CA SER A 119 7.87 17.83 -6.00
C SER A 119 7.35 19.24 -6.30
N ASP A 120 8.25 20.12 -6.74
CA ASP A 120 7.89 21.47 -7.20
C ASP A 120 7.38 21.47 -8.65
N GLN A 121 7.42 20.32 -9.33
CA GLN A 121 7.02 20.18 -10.72
C GLN A 121 5.96 19.07 -10.88
N ALA A 122 4.94 19.36 -11.68
CA ALA A 122 4.01 18.34 -12.12
C ALA A 122 4.74 17.36 -13.06
N GLU A 123 4.75 16.07 -12.70
CA GLU A 123 5.29 15.03 -13.57
C GLU A 123 4.41 14.85 -14.82
N LEU A 124 5.06 14.68 -15.97
CA LEU A 124 4.39 14.22 -17.19
C LEU A 124 4.00 12.76 -17.02
N GLN A 125 2.72 12.50 -16.78
CA GLN A 125 2.20 11.15 -16.62
C GLN A 125 1.94 10.50 -17.99
N PRO A 126 2.19 9.19 -18.14
CA PRO A 126 1.79 8.46 -19.34
C PRO A 126 0.26 8.51 -19.50
N ARG A 127 -0.22 8.48 -20.74
CA ARG A 127 -1.65 8.48 -21.05
C ARG A 127 -2.27 7.10 -20.78
N TRP A 128 -2.56 6.82 -19.52
CA TRP A 128 -2.97 5.50 -19.05
C TRP A 128 -4.46 5.16 -19.26
N LEU A 129 -5.30 6.14 -19.61
CA LEU A 129 -6.75 5.93 -19.78
C LEU A 129 -7.11 4.85 -20.80
N PHE A 130 -6.28 4.62 -21.81
CA PHE A 130 -6.47 3.51 -22.75
C PHE A 130 -6.49 2.14 -22.06
N HIS A 131 -5.64 1.94 -21.05
CA HIS A 131 -5.63 0.70 -20.27
C HIS A 131 -6.93 0.52 -19.49
N LEU A 132 -7.54 1.59 -18.97
CA LEU A 132 -8.84 1.49 -18.30
C LEU A 132 -9.94 1.02 -19.24
N ILE A 133 -9.95 1.49 -20.48
CA ILE A 133 -10.92 1.05 -21.49
C ILE A 133 -10.73 -0.44 -21.76
N VAL A 134 -9.50 -0.86 -22.09
CA VAL A 134 -9.19 -2.25 -22.42
C VAL A 134 -9.46 -3.18 -21.25
N LYS A 135 -9.16 -2.77 -20.02
CA LYS A 135 -9.33 -3.58 -18.82
C LYS A 135 -10.71 -3.43 -18.17
N ARG A 136 -11.50 -2.43 -18.57
CA ARG A 136 -12.76 -2.05 -17.90
C ARG A 136 -12.53 -1.86 -16.40
N ALA A 137 -11.40 -1.25 -16.06
CA ALA A 137 -10.94 -1.09 -14.70
C ALA A 137 -11.53 0.19 -14.08
N LYS A 138 -11.69 0.17 -12.76
CA LYS A 138 -12.13 1.32 -11.95
C LYS A 138 -10.95 1.89 -11.19
N VAL A 139 -10.81 3.22 -11.21
CA VAL A 139 -9.85 3.94 -10.37
C VAL A 139 -10.62 4.96 -9.55
N GLN A 140 -10.45 4.93 -8.23
CA GLN A 140 -11.18 5.80 -7.32
C GLN A 140 -10.25 6.30 -6.20
N GLY A 141 -10.16 7.62 -6.08
CA GLY A 141 -9.62 8.27 -4.89
C GLY A 141 -10.63 8.30 -3.76
N PHE A 142 -10.15 8.42 -2.52
CA PHE A 142 -11.00 8.53 -1.34
C PHE A 142 -10.31 9.29 -0.22
N LEU A 143 -11.11 9.84 0.69
CA LEU A 143 -10.63 10.35 1.97
C LEU A 143 -11.18 9.48 3.09
N VAL A 144 -10.33 9.15 4.06
CA VAL A 144 -10.78 8.36 5.22
C VAL A 144 -11.90 9.07 5.99
N PHE A 145 -11.92 10.40 5.97
CA PHE A 145 -12.94 11.23 6.63
C PHE A 145 -14.35 11.01 6.09
N ASP A 146 -14.51 10.59 4.83
CA ASP A 146 -15.82 10.25 4.25
C ASP A 146 -16.45 9.02 4.94
N TYR A 147 -15.62 8.22 5.62
CA TYR A 147 -16.04 7.03 6.36
C TYR A 147 -16.26 7.30 7.87
N ALA A 148 -16.27 8.56 8.32
CA ALA A 148 -16.37 8.90 9.75
C ALA A 148 -17.56 8.23 10.45
N ALA A 149 -18.74 8.20 9.82
CA ALA A 149 -19.94 7.53 10.34
C ALA A 149 -19.77 6.01 10.52
N ARG A 150 -18.79 5.42 9.85
CA ARG A 150 -18.47 3.98 9.86
C ARG A 150 -17.17 3.66 10.61
N TYR A 151 -16.54 4.60 11.29
CA TYR A 151 -15.31 4.30 12.05
C TYR A 151 -15.52 3.23 13.11
N GLY A 152 -16.70 3.20 13.76
CA GLY A 152 -17.03 2.17 14.75
C GLY A 152 -16.90 0.75 14.21
N GLU A 153 -17.43 0.46 13.02
CA GLU A 153 -17.31 -0.89 12.42
C GLU A 153 -15.85 -1.22 12.06
N GLY A 154 -15.12 -0.26 11.49
CA GLY A 154 -13.73 -0.48 11.09
C GLY A 154 -12.84 -0.77 12.29
N LEU A 155 -12.99 0.02 13.36
CA LEU A 155 -12.24 -0.18 14.61
C LEU A 155 -12.56 -1.53 15.26
N ALA A 156 -13.85 -1.89 15.36
CA ALA A 156 -14.26 -3.16 15.95
C ALA A 156 -13.69 -4.37 15.18
N GLN A 157 -13.73 -4.33 13.85
CA GLN A 157 -13.22 -5.41 13.02
C GLN A 157 -11.70 -5.51 13.07
N LEU A 158 -10.98 -4.38 13.01
CA LEU A 158 -9.53 -4.35 13.12
C LEU A 158 -9.06 -4.84 14.49
N ALA A 159 -9.71 -4.42 15.58
CA ALA A 159 -9.42 -4.89 16.93
C ALA A 159 -9.65 -6.40 17.06
N THR A 160 -10.73 -6.93 16.47
CA THR A 160 -11.01 -8.37 16.44
C THR A 160 -9.89 -9.13 15.75
N TRP A 161 -9.44 -8.70 14.57
CA TRP A 161 -8.34 -9.38 13.88
C TRP A 161 -7.00 -9.26 14.60
N LEU A 162 -6.74 -8.13 15.26
CA LEU A 162 -5.56 -7.95 16.10
C LEU A 162 -5.56 -8.93 17.28
N GLN A 163 -6.68 -9.05 18.01
CA GLN A 163 -6.82 -10.00 19.13
C GLN A 163 -6.71 -11.46 18.69
N GLN A 164 -7.14 -11.77 17.46
CA GLN A 164 -7.00 -13.10 16.85
C GLN A 164 -5.57 -13.38 16.33
N GLY A 165 -4.63 -12.44 16.45
CA GLY A 165 -3.29 -12.57 15.90
C GLY A 165 -3.23 -12.57 14.36
N LYS A 166 -4.32 -12.17 13.70
CA LYS A 166 -4.40 -12.07 12.23
C LYS A 166 -3.86 -10.75 11.69
N LEU A 167 -3.73 -9.74 12.56
CA LEU A 167 -3.06 -8.50 12.27
C LEU A 167 -1.88 -8.33 13.21
N GLN A 168 -0.79 -7.83 12.65
CA GLN A 168 0.39 -7.35 13.34
C GLN A 168 0.66 -5.91 12.91
N TYR A 169 1.30 -5.16 13.80
CA TYR A 169 1.72 -3.79 13.53
C TYR A 169 3.15 -3.60 14.02
N ARG A 170 3.85 -2.67 13.38
CA ARG A 170 5.19 -2.25 13.76
C ARG A 170 5.23 -0.75 13.86
N GLU A 171 5.97 -0.26 14.84
CA GLU A 171 6.16 1.16 15.10
C GLU A 171 7.65 1.49 15.05
N THR A 172 7.95 2.67 14.50
CA THR A 172 9.25 3.32 14.64
C THR A 172 9.03 4.50 15.58
N ILE A 173 9.60 4.46 16.78
CA ILE A 173 9.34 5.44 17.84
C ILE A 173 10.55 6.35 17.98
N ALA A 174 10.33 7.66 17.95
CA ALA A 174 11.32 8.66 18.30
C ALA A 174 11.01 9.24 19.70
N ASP A 175 11.94 9.14 20.64
CA ASP A 175 11.75 9.66 22.00
C ASP A 175 12.06 11.16 22.08
N GLY A 176 11.06 11.95 22.47
CA GLY A 176 11.17 13.39 22.71
C GLY A 176 10.58 14.25 21.58
N LEU A 177 9.88 15.34 21.96
CA LEU A 177 9.28 16.29 21.00
C LEU A 177 10.34 16.93 20.11
N GLU A 178 11.53 17.16 20.65
CA GLU A 178 12.69 17.70 19.95
C GLU A 178 13.14 16.84 18.77
N LYS A 179 12.84 15.53 18.78
CA LYS A 179 13.14 14.63 17.66
C LYS A 179 12.07 14.63 16.58
N ALA A 180 10.91 15.25 16.80
CA ALA A 180 9.80 15.22 15.86
C ALA A 180 10.17 15.72 14.45
N PRO A 181 10.93 16.82 14.26
CA PRO A 181 11.32 17.27 12.92
C PRO A 181 12.21 16.25 12.19
N ALA A 182 13.21 15.70 12.88
CA ALA A 182 14.11 14.70 12.30
C ALA A 182 13.37 13.39 11.96
N ALA A 183 12.47 12.96 12.85
CA ALA A 183 11.63 11.79 12.63
C ALA A 183 10.72 11.97 11.41
N PHE A 184 10.11 13.14 11.26
CA PHE A 184 9.27 13.47 10.11
C PHE A 184 10.06 13.44 8.80
N LEU A 185 11.23 14.10 8.75
CA LEU A 185 12.09 14.09 7.56
C LEU A 185 12.58 12.69 7.21
N SER A 186 12.95 11.89 8.21
CA SER A 186 13.33 10.49 8.02
C SER A 186 12.18 9.68 7.40
N MET A 187 10.96 9.82 7.93
CA MET A 187 9.76 9.17 7.41
C MET A 187 9.50 9.53 5.94
N MET A 188 9.59 10.83 5.59
CA MET A 188 9.41 11.31 4.21
C MET A 188 10.46 10.76 3.23
N ARG A 189 11.63 10.34 3.73
CA ARG A 189 12.69 9.68 2.94
C ARG A 189 12.62 8.15 3.00
N GLY A 190 11.60 7.61 3.67
CA GLY A 190 11.40 6.17 3.85
C GLY A 190 12.37 5.54 4.85
N GLY A 191 12.81 6.26 5.87
CA GLY A 191 13.67 5.73 6.95
C GLY A 191 12.96 4.88 8.00
N ASN A 192 11.64 4.99 8.12
CA ASN A 192 10.84 4.23 9.10
C ASN A 192 10.37 2.88 8.55
N ILE A 193 10.20 1.89 9.42
CA ILE A 193 9.45 0.65 9.14
C ILE A 193 8.21 0.64 10.02
N GLY A 194 7.04 0.43 9.41
CA GLY A 194 5.76 0.58 10.09
C GLY A 194 5.42 2.05 10.38
N LYS A 195 4.64 2.30 11.43
CA LYS A 195 4.14 3.64 11.77
C LYS A 195 5.21 4.46 12.51
N GLN A 196 5.55 5.63 11.99
CA GLN A 196 6.36 6.61 12.72
C GLN A 196 5.54 7.24 13.85
N LEU A 197 6.05 7.17 15.07
CA LEU A 197 5.52 7.81 16.27
C LEU A 197 6.59 8.70 16.92
N VAL A 198 6.14 9.66 17.72
CA VAL A 198 6.98 10.47 18.61
C VAL A 198 6.43 10.30 20.02
N LYS A 199 7.27 9.81 20.94
CA LYS A 199 6.91 9.62 22.34
C LYS A 199 7.16 10.91 23.11
N LEU A 200 6.13 11.46 23.75
CA LEU A 200 6.22 12.71 24.51
C LEU A 200 6.46 12.49 26.00
N ALA A 201 5.88 11.43 26.55
CA ALA A 201 5.99 11.02 27.94
C ALA A 201 5.74 9.50 28.04
N ASP A 202 6.05 8.92 29.21
CA ASP A 202 5.69 7.54 29.58
C ASP A 202 4.19 7.40 29.92
#